data_AF-A0A351T3T3-F1
#
_entry.id   AF-A0A351T3T3-F1
#
_cell.length_a   1.000
_cell.length_b   1.000
_cell.length_c   1.000
_cell.angle_alpha   90.00
_cell.angle_beta   90.00
_cell.angle_gamma   90.00
#
_symmetry.space_group_name_H-M   'P 1'
#
loop_
_entity.id
_entity.type
_entity.pdbx_description
1 polymer ?
#
loop_
_entity_poly.entity_id
_entity_poly.type
_entity_poly.pdbx_seq_one_letter_code
_entity_poly.pdbx_strand_id
1 'polypeptide(L)'
;GEDRAEQDRVLANTTSGGVSVNDVLMHCAQEDLPFGGVGPSGMGAYHGFDGFRQFSHAKAVFAQGRRFDLARMTRPPFSPRFRRMIDSQVKR
;
A
#
# COMPACT_ATOMS: atom_id res chain seq x y z
N GLY A 1 16.77 -26.62 4.86
CA GLY A 1 17.97 -26.87 5.68
C GLY A 1 17.87 -26.11 6.99
N GLU A 2 18.78 -26.34 7.91
CA GLU A 2 18.81 -25.68 9.23
C GLU A 2 19.76 -24.46 9.27
N ASP A 3 20.58 -24.25 8.23
CA ASP A 3 21.47 -23.10 8.12
C ASP A 3 20.66 -21.82 7.87
N ARG A 4 20.60 -20.96 8.90
CA ARG A 4 19.91 -19.67 8.82
C ARG A 4 20.57 -18.70 7.85
N ALA A 5 21.89 -18.68 7.75
CA ALA A 5 22.59 -17.78 6.83
C ALA A 5 22.27 -18.15 5.38
N GLU A 6 22.15 -19.44 5.10
CA GLU A 6 21.70 -19.91 3.79
C GLU A 6 20.24 -19.53 3.50
N GLN A 7 19.33 -19.77 4.45
CA GLN A 7 17.91 -19.39 4.33
C GLN A 7 17.77 -17.88 4.04
N ASP A 8 18.39 -17.04 4.87
CA ASP A 8 18.33 -15.58 4.73
C ASP A 8 18.91 -15.13 3.40
N ARG A 9 20.02 -15.74 2.95
CA ARG A 9 20.62 -15.44 1.65
C ARG A 9 19.66 -15.75 0.51
N VAL A 10 18.98 -16.89 0.52
CA VAL A 10 18.02 -17.24 -0.53
C VAL A 10 16.82 -16.29 -0.51
N LEU A 11 16.24 -16.04 0.67
CA LEU A 11 15.09 -15.14 0.82
C LEU A 11 15.42 -13.70 0.39
N ALA A 12 16.61 -13.18 0.72
CA ALA A 12 17.00 -11.82 0.39
C ALA A 12 17.40 -11.61 -1.08
N ASN A 13 17.80 -12.67 -1.79
CA ASN A 13 18.33 -12.57 -3.15
C ASN A 13 17.41 -13.18 -4.22
N THR A 14 16.17 -13.51 -3.87
CA THR A 14 15.17 -14.03 -4.81
C THR A 14 13.88 -13.24 -4.73
N THR A 15 13.05 -13.34 -5.77
CA THR A 15 11.73 -12.72 -5.83
C THR A 15 10.70 -13.77 -6.23
N SER A 16 9.66 -13.93 -5.41
CA SER A 16 8.65 -14.97 -5.54
C SER A 16 7.32 -14.50 -4.95
N GLY A 17 6.21 -15.13 -5.35
CA GLY A 17 4.90 -14.87 -4.77
C GLY A 17 4.77 -15.33 -3.32
N GLY A 18 5.39 -16.46 -2.97
CA GLY A 18 5.46 -17.01 -1.63
C GLY A 18 6.61 -18.01 -1.49
N VAL A 19 7.06 -18.25 -0.25
CA VAL A 19 8.14 -19.20 0.07
C VAL A 19 7.73 -20.02 1.28
N SER A 20 8.03 -21.32 1.26
CA SER A 20 7.99 -22.19 2.43
C SER A 20 9.41 -22.66 2.73
N VAL A 21 9.86 -22.50 3.99
CA VAL A 21 11.16 -23.00 4.44
C VAL A 21 10.94 -24.33 5.15
N ASN A 22 11.68 -25.36 4.72
CA ASN A 22 11.58 -26.74 5.25
C ASN A 22 10.22 -27.42 5.05
N ASP A 23 9.39 -26.88 4.17
CA ASP A 23 8.10 -27.46 3.80
C ASP A 23 7.77 -27.08 2.35
N VAL A 24 6.74 -27.70 1.78
CA VAL A 24 6.18 -27.37 0.47
C VAL A 24 4.67 -27.15 0.60
N LEU A 25 4.12 -26.30 -0.25
CA LEU A 25 2.69 -25.99 -0.37
C LEU A 25 2.03 -25.32 0.84
N MET A 26 2.38 -25.65 2.10
CA MET A 26 1.60 -25.26 3.29
C MET A 26 1.35 -23.76 3.47
N HIS A 27 2.20 -22.89 2.93
CA HIS A 27 1.91 -21.44 2.90
C HIS A 27 0.61 -21.08 2.15
N CYS A 28 0.10 -21.92 1.25
CA CYS A 28 -1.20 -21.73 0.59
C CYS A 28 -2.40 -22.10 1.46
N ALA A 29 -2.20 -22.90 2.51
CA ALA A 29 -3.28 -23.26 3.45
C ALA A 29 -3.47 -22.21 4.56
N GLN A 30 -2.55 -21.26 4.68
CA GLN A 30 -2.63 -20.20 5.69
C GLN A 30 -3.49 -19.04 5.16
N GLU A 31 -4.71 -18.91 5.70
CA GLU A 31 -5.69 -17.90 5.25
C GLU A 31 -5.26 -16.46 5.56
N ASP A 32 -4.40 -16.27 6.57
CA ASP A 32 -3.88 -14.96 6.97
C ASP A 32 -2.69 -14.49 6.13
N LEU A 33 -2.16 -15.33 5.23
CA LEU A 33 -1.09 -14.94 4.30
C LEU A 33 -1.68 -14.55 2.94
N PRO A 34 -1.25 -13.42 2.35
CA PRO A 34 -1.62 -13.09 0.98
C PRO A 34 -1.06 -14.13 0.03
N PHE A 35 -1.94 -14.77 -0.75
CA PHE A 35 -1.57 -15.72 -1.79
C PHE A 35 -1.71 -15.09 -3.17
N GLY A 36 -0.60 -15.00 -3.89
CA GLY A 36 -0.52 -14.30 -5.17
C GLY A 36 0.84 -14.47 -5.85
N GLY A 37 0.92 -14.04 -7.10
CA GLY A 37 2.13 -14.10 -7.92
C GLY A 37 2.82 -12.75 -8.06
N VAL A 38 4.05 -12.78 -8.58
CA VAL A 38 4.83 -11.61 -8.97
C VAL A 38 5.48 -11.82 -10.34
N GLY A 39 5.45 -10.81 -11.21
CA GLY A 39 6.00 -10.88 -12.56
C GLY A 39 5.19 -11.83 -13.46
N PRO A 40 5.84 -12.71 -14.25
CA PRO A 40 5.14 -13.66 -15.13
C PRO A 40 4.22 -14.65 -14.40
N SER A 41 4.41 -14.83 -13.08
CA SER A 41 3.57 -15.72 -12.27
C SER A 41 2.23 -15.09 -11.84
N GLY A 42 2.05 -13.78 -12.04
CA GLY A 42 0.80 -13.08 -11.74
C GLY A 42 0.98 -11.71 -11.09
N MET A 43 -0.15 -11.12 -10.69
CA MET A 43 -0.24 -9.85 -9.96
C MET A 43 -1.42 -9.86 -8.99
N GLY A 44 -1.33 -9.05 -7.93
CA GLY A 44 -2.32 -9.04 -6.85
C GLY A 44 -2.21 -10.27 -5.94
N ALA A 45 -3.02 -10.30 -4.90
CA ALA A 45 -3.10 -11.40 -3.95
C ALA A 45 -4.51 -11.53 -3.37
N TYR A 46 -4.85 -12.69 -2.84
CA TYR A 46 -6.09 -12.95 -2.11
C TYR A 46 -5.79 -13.80 -0.86
N HIS A 47 -6.82 -14.46 -0.31
CA HIS A 47 -6.96 -15.06 1.03
C HIS A 47 -7.43 -14.08 2.09
N GLY A 48 -8.28 -14.60 2.99
CA GLY A 48 -8.82 -13.88 4.14
C GLY A 48 -9.18 -12.42 3.83
N PHE A 49 -8.53 -11.53 4.58
CA PHE A 49 -8.73 -10.09 4.45
C PHE A 49 -8.16 -9.51 3.15
N ASP A 50 -7.05 -10.03 2.63
CA ASP A 50 -6.47 -9.58 1.36
C ASP A 50 -7.40 -9.87 0.18
N GLY A 51 -8.09 -11.02 0.20
CA GLY A 51 -9.14 -11.35 -0.76
C GLY A 51 -10.32 -10.38 -0.68
N PHE A 52 -10.79 -10.05 0.52
CA PHE A 52 -11.84 -9.02 0.68
C PHE A 52 -11.41 -7.68 0.09
N ARG A 53 -10.17 -7.24 0.37
CA ARG A 53 -9.61 -5.99 -0.19
C ARG A 53 -9.52 -6.05 -1.72
N GLN A 54 -9.06 -7.16 -2.27
CA GLN A 54 -8.86 -7.34 -3.71
C GLN A 54 -10.17 -7.26 -4.49
N PHE A 55 -11.28 -7.73 -3.91
CA PHE A 55 -12.61 -7.68 -4.51
C PHE A 55 -13.48 -6.49 -4.03
N SER A 56 -12.90 -5.55 -3.27
CA SER A 56 -13.59 -4.37 -2.78
C SER A 56 -13.08 -3.09 -3.43
N HIS A 57 -13.96 -2.13 -3.61
CA HIS A 57 -13.56 -0.76 -3.97
C HIS A 57 -13.38 0.08 -2.70
N ALA A 58 -12.14 0.44 -2.39
CA ALA A 58 -11.81 1.34 -1.28
C ALA A 58 -12.25 2.79 -1.58
N LYS A 59 -13.54 3.08 -1.35
CA LYS A 59 -14.13 4.38 -1.64
C LYS A 59 -13.61 5.44 -0.68
N ALA A 60 -12.85 6.40 -1.21
CA ALA A 60 -12.46 7.58 -0.45
C ALA A 60 -13.68 8.47 -0.16
N VAL A 61 -13.87 8.82 1.12
CA VAL A 61 -14.93 9.73 1.57
C VAL A 61 -14.31 10.81 2.45
N PHE A 62 -14.46 12.07 2.05
CA PHE A 62 -14.01 13.22 2.82
C PHE A 62 -15.20 14.11 3.19
N ALA A 63 -15.30 14.48 4.46
CA ALA A 63 -16.32 15.39 4.98
C ALA A 63 -15.65 16.61 5.60
N GLN A 64 -15.84 17.78 4.99
CA GLN A 64 -15.28 19.03 5.50
C GLN A 64 -16.08 19.53 6.71
N GLY A 65 -15.38 19.83 7.81
CA GLY A 65 -15.99 20.37 9.02
C GLY A 65 -16.57 21.77 8.81
N ARG A 66 -17.82 22.00 9.24
CA ARG A 66 -18.52 23.28 9.04
C ARG A 66 -17.93 24.45 9.84
N ARG A 67 -17.28 24.18 10.98
CA ARG A 67 -16.73 25.21 11.89
C ARG A 67 -15.31 25.65 11.53
N PHE A 68 -14.55 24.79 10.84
CA PHE A 68 -13.15 25.04 10.46
C PHE A 68 -12.97 24.74 8.96
N ASP A 69 -13.56 25.59 8.12
CA ASP A 69 -13.39 25.56 6.66
C ASP A 69 -12.03 26.14 6.27
N LEU A 70 -10.96 25.34 6.38
CA LEU A 70 -9.63 25.73 5.93
C LEU A 70 -9.59 26.01 4.42
N ALA A 71 -10.45 25.35 3.64
CA ALA A 71 -10.59 25.61 2.21
C ALA A 71 -11.19 26.98 1.90
N ARG A 72 -11.77 27.69 2.87
CA ARG A 72 -12.20 29.08 2.69
C ARG A 72 -11.04 29.99 2.29
N MET A 73 -9.83 29.72 2.78
CA MET A 73 -8.64 30.51 2.44
C MET A 73 -8.14 30.25 1.02
N THR A 74 -8.50 29.11 0.42
CA THR A 74 -8.11 28.72 -0.95
C THR A 74 -9.19 29.08 -1.98
N ARG A 75 -10.35 29.60 -1.56
CA ARG A 75 -11.43 30.05 -2.46
C ARG A 75 -11.24 31.52 -2.87
N PRO A 76 -11.73 31.93 -4.06
CA PRO A 76 -11.78 33.33 -4.44
C PRO A 76 -12.61 34.19 -3.47
N PRO A 77 -12.29 35.50 -3.33
CA PRO A 77 -11.17 36.22 -3.95
C PRO A 77 -9.83 35.92 -3.28
N PHE A 78 -8.81 35.60 -4.09
CA PHE A 78 -7.48 35.19 -3.59
C PHE A 78 -6.74 36.34 -2.90
N SER A 79 -6.69 36.30 -1.57
CA SER A 79 -6.01 37.34 -0.78
C SER A 79 -4.48 37.37 -1.03
N PRO A 80 -3.81 38.52 -0.84
CA PRO A 80 -2.34 38.61 -0.95
C PRO A 80 -1.58 37.69 0.03
N ARG A 81 -2.21 37.28 1.14
CA ARG A 81 -1.65 36.27 2.04
C ARG A 81 -1.67 34.88 1.41
N PHE A 82 -2.76 34.50 0.76
CA PHE A 82 -2.88 33.23 0.05
C PHE A 82 -1.89 33.14 -1.12
N ARG A 83 -1.76 34.20 -1.92
CA ARG A 83 -0.77 34.25 -3.02
C ARG A 83 0.66 34.03 -2.53
N ARG A 84 1.09 34.76 -1.50
CA ARG A 84 2.40 34.57 -0.85
C ARG A 84 2.61 33.16 -0.31
N MET A 85 1.56 32.52 0.21
CA MET A 85 1.62 31.13 0.68
C MET A 85 1.87 30.15 -0.48
N ILE A 86 1.14 30.30 -1.60
CA ILE A 86 1.34 29.48 -2.79
C ILE A 86 2.75 29.70 -3.39
N ASP A 87 3.19 30.95 -3.50
CA ASP A 87 4.53 31.28 -4.02
C ASP A 87 5.65 30.67 -3.17
N SER A 88 5.44 30.51 -1.86
CA SER A 88 6.41 29.86 -0.96
C SER A 88 6.45 28.32 -1.10
N GLN A 89 5.36 27.72 -1.55
CA GLN A 89 5.21 26.27 -1.75
C GLN A 89 5.72 25.83 -3.12
N VAL A 90 5.61 26.73 -4.12
CA VAL A 90 6.19 26.55 -5.45
C VAL A 90 7.66 26.98 -5.39
N LYS A 91 8.52 26.13 -4.82
CA LYS A 91 9.97 26.26 -5.09
C LYS A 91 10.23 25.85 -6.53
N ARG A 92 10.96 26.70 -7.27
CA ARG A 92 11.67 26.30 -8.50
C ARG A 92 12.82 25.36 -8.16
#